data_AF-A0A1I1YI69-F1
#
_entry.id   AF-A0A1I1YI69-F1
#
_cell.length_a   1.000
_cell.length_b   1.000
_cell.length_c   1.000
_cell.angle_alpha   90.00
_cell.angle_beta   90.00
_cell.angle_gamma   90.00
#
_symmetry.space_group_name_H-M   'P 1'
#
loop_
_entity.id
_entity.type
_entity.pdbx_description
1 polymer ?
#
loop_
_entity_poly.entity_id
_entity_poly.type
_entity_poly.pdbx_seq_one_letter_code
_entity_poly.pdbx_strand_id
1 'polypeptide(L)'
;MADLVVQDLQALANDLGELIGQFEGALDFQNDDKGLWGQLNANLSMGDFADNWTVHRDDMVKSMKSLRDKVSKVDEAWAQADQQLLDTFKDA
;
A
#
# COMPACT_ATOMS: atom_id res chain seq x y z
N MET A 1 -23.35 4.37 -23.31
CA MET A 1 -22.20 4.93 -22.58
C MET A 1 -22.02 4.02 -21.39
N ALA A 2 -20.90 3.31 -21.30
CA ALA A 2 -20.64 2.51 -20.11
C ALA A 2 -20.52 3.51 -18.95
N ASP A 3 -21.48 3.43 -18.03
CA ASP A 3 -21.51 4.22 -16.82
C ASP A 3 -20.16 4.00 -16.12
N LEU A 4 -19.41 5.08 -15.89
CA LEU A 4 -18.16 5.01 -15.15
C LEU A 4 -18.54 4.77 -13.69
N VAL A 5 -18.73 3.50 -13.33
CA VAL A 5 -19.04 3.10 -11.96
C VAL A 5 -17.75 3.20 -11.15
N VAL A 6 -17.53 4.36 -10.54
CA VAL A 6 -16.51 4.58 -9.52
C VAL A 6 -17.11 4.11 -8.19
N GLN A 7 -16.90 2.83 -7.85
CA GLN A 7 -17.32 2.25 -6.58
C GLN A 7 -16.11 1.72 -5.81
N ASP A 8 -16.22 1.73 -4.49
CA ASP A 8 -15.31 1.06 -3.56
C ASP A 8 -13.84 1.55 -3.57
N LEU A 9 -13.54 2.73 -4.14
CA LEU A 9 -12.19 3.29 -4.12
C LEU A 9 -11.68 3.54 -2.68
N GLN A 10 -12.57 3.98 -1.80
CA GLN A 10 -12.24 4.15 -0.39
C GLN A 10 -11.93 2.81 0.31
N ALA A 11 -12.65 1.74 -0.03
CA ALA A 11 -12.38 0.40 0.49
C ALA A 11 -11.00 -0.10 0.00
N LEU A 12 -10.70 0.06 -1.29
CA LEU A 12 -9.38 -0.26 -1.85
C LEU A 12 -8.25 0.54 -1.17
N ALA A 13 -8.46 1.81 -0.87
CA ALA A 13 -7.48 2.62 -0.17
C ALA A 13 -7.23 2.12 1.27
N ASN A 14 -8.27 1.64 1.95
CA ASN A 14 -8.17 1.03 3.28
C ASN A 14 -7.42 -0.30 3.24
N ASP A 15 -7.76 -1.19 2.30
CA ASP A 15 -7.09 -2.48 2.11
C ASP A 15 -5.59 -2.29 1.81
N LEU A 16 -5.25 -1.32 0.96
CA LEU A 16 -3.86 -0.93 0.71
C LEU A 16 -3.17 -0.42 1.99
N GLY A 17 -3.90 0.32 2.83
CA GLY A 17 -3.41 0.78 4.13
C GLY A 17 -3.07 -0.38 5.07
N GLU A 18 -3.92 -1.40 5.16
CA GLU A 18 -3.68 -2.60 5.96
C GLU A 18 -2.46 -3.37 5.43
N LEU A 19 -2.40 -3.59 4.12
CA LEU A 19 -1.29 -4.30 3.48
C LEU A 19 0.05 -3.57 3.70
N ILE A 20 0.07 -2.24 3.56
CA ILE A 20 1.26 -1.42 3.89
C ILE A 20 1.68 -1.66 5.35
N GLY A 21 0.75 -1.61 6.29
CA GLY A 21 1.03 -1.83 7.72
C GLY A 21 1.62 -3.22 8.00
N GLN A 22 1.08 -4.26 7.36
CA GLN A 22 1.60 -5.63 7.49
C GLN A 22 3.03 -5.75 6.95
N PHE A 23 3.32 -5.19 5.78
CA PHE A 23 4.66 -5.22 5.19
C PHE A 23 5.66 -4.38 5.98
N GLU A 24 5.23 -3.25 6.55
CA GLU A 24 6.07 -2.43 7.43
C GLU A 24 6.42 -3.15 8.73
N GLY A 25 5.44 -3.84 9.35
CA GLY A 25 5.62 -4.62 10.57
C GLY A 25 6.45 -5.90 10.43
N ALA A 26 6.67 -6.40 9.21
CA ALA A 26 7.52 -7.56 8.95
C ALA A 26 9.04 -7.28 9.11
N LEU A 27 9.44 -6.08 9.55
CA LEU A 27 10.84 -5.67 9.74
C LEU A 27 11.53 -6.42 10.88
N ASP A 28 10.78 -6.77 11.92
CA ASP A 28 11.36 -7.20 13.20
C ASP A 28 11.85 -8.65 13.14
N PHE A 29 11.10 -9.55 12.51
CA PHE A 29 11.41 -10.98 12.50
C PHE A 29 12.75 -11.33 11.83
N GLN A 30 13.11 -10.57 10.80
CA GLN A 30 14.21 -10.98 9.95
C GLN A 30 15.60 -10.66 10.54
N ASN A 31 15.73 -9.53 11.22
CA ASN A 31 16.98 -9.17 11.89
C ASN A 31 17.21 -10.01 13.14
N ASP A 32 16.12 -10.45 13.79
CA ASP A 32 16.18 -11.27 15.00
C ASP A 32 16.59 -12.72 14.69
N ASP A 33 16.16 -13.28 13.55
CA ASP A 33 16.32 -14.71 13.25
C ASP A 33 17.59 -15.06 12.43
N LYS A 34 18.29 -14.07 11.85
CA LYS A 34 19.41 -14.33 10.92
C LYS A 34 20.63 -15.05 11.54
N GLY A 35 20.76 -15.03 12.87
CA GLY A 35 21.88 -15.65 13.59
C GLY A 35 21.60 -17.04 14.19
N LEU A 36 20.35 -17.52 14.14
CA LEU A 36 19.88 -18.67 14.92
C LEU A 36 20.23 -20.03 14.31
N TRP A 37 20.77 -20.09 13.10
CA TRP A 37 20.86 -21.34 12.32
C TRP A 37 22.03 -22.24 12.73
N GLY A 38 22.87 -21.82 13.68
CA GLY A 38 23.96 -22.63 14.26
C GLY A 38 25.10 -23.01 13.30
N GLN A 39 24.98 -22.69 12.01
CA GLN A 39 25.96 -22.96 10.96
C GLN A 39 26.30 -21.67 10.20
N LEU A 40 27.60 -21.37 10.06
CA LEU A 40 28.09 -20.13 9.45
C LEU A 40 27.49 -19.87 8.06
N ASN A 41 27.47 -20.88 7.18
CA ASN A 41 26.95 -20.72 5.82
C ASN A 41 25.45 -20.42 5.80
N ALA A 42 24.68 -21.03 6.70
CA ALA A 42 23.25 -20.76 6.82
C ALA A 42 22.99 -19.33 7.31
N ASN A 43 23.77 -18.86 8.29
CA ASN A 43 23.69 -17.48 8.78
C ASN A 43 24.05 -16.46 7.68
N LEU A 44 25.06 -16.74 6.85
CA LEU A 44 25.42 -15.86 5.72
C LEU A 44 24.30 -15.80 4.67
N SER A 45 23.77 -16.95 4.25
CA SER A 45 22.66 -16.98 3.28
C SER A 45 21.39 -16.33 3.82
N MET A 46 21.12 -16.46 5.12
CA MET A 46 19.99 -15.79 5.76
C MET A 46 20.20 -14.28 5.92
N GLY A 47 21.45 -13.84 6.13
CA GLY A 47 21.82 -12.41 6.07
C GLY A 47 21.60 -11.82 4.67
N ASP A 48 22.05 -12.50 3.62
CA ASP A 48 21.85 -12.05 2.24
C ASP A 48 20.37 -12.02 1.85
N PHE A 49 19.59 -13.01 2.28
CA PHE A 49 18.13 -12.97 2.15
C PHE A 49 17.54 -11.78 2.89
N ALA A 50 18.07 -11.48 4.08
CA ALA A 50 17.55 -10.41 4.90
C ALA A 50 17.68 -9.03 4.26
N ASP A 51 18.87 -8.74 3.77
CA ASP A 51 19.15 -7.47 3.13
C ASP A 51 18.34 -7.33 1.83
N ASN A 52 18.26 -8.38 1.01
CA ASN A 52 17.48 -8.36 -0.24
C ASN A 52 15.97 -8.21 0.00
N TRP A 53 15.43 -8.92 0.99
CA TRP A 53 14.02 -8.80 1.36
C TRP A 53 13.68 -7.38 1.81
N THR A 54 14.55 -6.77 2.62
CA THR A 54 14.34 -5.40 3.11
C THR A 54 14.21 -4.42 1.94
N VAL A 55 15.13 -4.47 0.98
CA VAL A 55 15.11 -3.60 -0.21
C VAL A 55 13.84 -3.80 -1.04
N HIS A 56 13.52 -5.05 -1.39
CA HIS A 56 12.36 -5.33 -2.24
C HIS A 56 11.03 -4.99 -1.55
N ARG A 57 10.93 -5.23 -0.25
CA ARG A 57 9.75 -4.86 0.53
C ARG A 57 9.58 -3.34 0.57
N ASP A 58 10.65 -2.58 0.79
CA ASP A 58 10.56 -1.12 0.82
C ASP A 58 10.06 -0.54 -0.52
N ASP A 59 10.52 -1.12 -1.63
CA ASP A 59 10.03 -0.78 -2.97
C ASP A 59 8.54 -1.13 -3.15
N MET A 60 8.09 -2.27 -2.63
CA MET A 60 6.67 -2.65 -2.62
C MET A 60 5.84 -1.67 -1.78
N VAL A 61 6.26 -1.36 -0.56
CA VAL A 61 5.59 -0.41 0.34
C VAL A 61 5.46 0.96 -0.31
N LYS A 62 6.54 1.46 -0.93
CA LYS A 62 6.53 2.72 -1.66
C LYS A 62 5.53 2.72 -2.82
N SER A 63 5.49 1.62 -3.58
CA SER A 63 4.56 1.47 -4.70
C SER A 63 3.10 1.42 -4.21
N MET A 64 2.82 0.68 -3.14
CA MET A 64 1.50 0.60 -2.53
C MET A 64 1.03 1.95 -1.97
N LYS A 65 1.91 2.70 -1.29
CA LYS A 65 1.62 4.07 -0.84
C LYS A 65 1.26 4.97 -2.01
N SER A 66 2.04 4.93 -3.08
CA SER A 66 1.75 5.73 -4.28
C SER A 66 0.41 5.38 -4.92
N LEU A 67 0.06 4.09 -4.97
CA LEU A 67 -1.23 3.64 -5.48
C LEU A 67 -2.38 4.12 -4.59
N ARG A 68 -2.27 3.92 -3.27
CA ARG A 68 -3.27 4.37 -2.29
C ARG A 68 -3.52 5.87 -2.43
N ASP A 69 -2.46 6.67 -2.47
CA ASP A 69 -2.59 8.13 -2.56
C ASP A 69 -3.25 8.57 -3.89
N LYS A 70 -3.01 7.86 -4.99
CA LYS A 70 -3.71 8.11 -6.27
C LYS A 70 -5.18 7.73 -6.18
N VAL A 71 -5.50 6.58 -5.61
CA VAL A 71 -6.89 6.10 -5.44
C VAL A 71 -7.68 7.08 -4.57
N SER A 72 -7.14 7.50 -3.42
CA SER A 72 -7.78 8.49 -2.55
C SER A 72 -8.04 9.82 -3.25
N LYS A 73 -7.07 10.31 -4.06
CA LYS A 73 -7.27 11.54 -4.84
C LYS A 73 -8.38 11.43 -5.88
N VAL A 74 -8.51 10.26 -6.52
CA VAL A 74 -9.58 10.03 -7.49
C VAL A 74 -10.94 10.00 -6.79
N ASP A 75 -11.03 9.33 -5.64
CA ASP A 75 -12.24 9.27 -4.81
C ASP A 75 -12.67 10.68 -4.36
N GLU A 76 -11.74 11.49 -3.84
CA GLU A 76 -11.99 12.88 -3.47
C GLU A 76 -12.44 13.75 -4.65
N ALA A 77 -11.77 13.63 -5.80
CA ALA A 77 -12.13 14.39 -7.00
C ALA A 77 -13.52 14.00 -7.52
N TRP A 78 -13.88 12.72 -7.43
CA TRP A 78 -15.21 12.25 -7.81
C TRP A 78 -16.29 12.81 -6.88
N ALA A 79 -16.09 12.74 -5.56
CA ALA A 79 -17.01 13.31 -4.58
C ALA A 79 -17.19 14.84 -4.76
N GLN A 80 -16.10 15.57 -5.07
CA GLN A 80 -16.17 16.99 -5.37
C GLN A 80 -16.95 17.29 -6.65
N ALA A 81 -16.75 16.51 -7.71
CA ALA A 81 -17.46 16.68 -8.98
C ALA A 81 -18.97 16.43 -8.80
N ASP A 82 -19.35 15.41 -8.02
CA ASP A 82 -20.75 15.10 -7.72
C ASP A 82 -21.40 16.23 -6.91
N GLN A 83 -20.70 16.77 -5.91
CA GLN A 83 -21.16 17.92 -5.14
C GLN A 83 -21.34 19.17 -6.00
N GLN A 84 -20.39 19.47 -6.89
CA GLN A 84 -20.49 20.59 -7.83
C GLN A 84 -21.71 20.45 -8.75
N LEU A 85 -21.96 19.24 -9.26
CA LEU A 85 -23.15 18.94 -10.05
C LEU A 85 -24.44 19.21 -9.25
N LEU A 86 -24.53 18.71 -8.02
CA LEU A 86 -25.69 18.95 -7.16
C LEU A 86 -25.92 20.44 -6.90
N ASP A 87 -24.86 21.21 -6.68
CA ASP A 87 -24.98 22.64 -6.40
C ASP A 87 -25.41 23.42 -7.65
N THR A 88 -24.97 23.03 -8.86
CA THR A 88 -25.50 23.65 -10.09
C THR A 88 -27.00 23.45 -10.31
N PHE A 89 -27.59 22.38 -9.74
CA PHE A 89 -29.03 22.15 -9.80
C PHE A 89 -29.84 22.88 -8.73
N LYS A 90 -29.19 23.38 -7.66
CA LYS A 90 -29.85 24.16 -6.60
C LYS A 90 -29.95 25.64 -6.95
N ASP A 91 -29.05 26.14 -7.77
CA ASP A 91 -29.01 27.53 -8.23
C ASP A 91 -29.84 27.77 -9.51
N ALA A 92 -30.59 26.76 -9.99
CA ALA A 92 -31.49 26.79 -11.14
C ALA A 92 -32.97 26.79 -10.71
#